data_AF-A0A2V5T7W6-F1
#
_entry.id   AF-A0A2V5T7W6-F1
#
_cell.length_a   1.000
_cell.length_b   1.000
_cell.length_c   1.000
_cell.angle_alpha   90.00
_cell.angle_beta   90.00
_cell.angle_gamma   90.00
#
_symmetry.space_group_name_H-M   'P 1'
#
loop_
_entity.id
_entity.type
_entity.pdbx_description
1 polymer ?
#
loop_
_entity_poly.entity_id
_entity_poly.type
_entity_poly.pdbx_seq_one_letter_code
_entity_poly.pdbx_strand_id
1 'polypeptide(L)' 'GQYTTLGKLIKGDDVLERIGDTPVTRNSMGENSKPTKRVVIESVKIVPANSVR' A
#
# COMPACT_ATOMS: atom_id res chain seq x y z
N GLY A 1 -6.29 9.40 18.68
CA GLY A 1 -4.89 9.08 18.40
C GLY A 1 -4.56 7.66 18.78
N GLN A 2 -5.11 6.66 18.08
CA GLN A 2 -4.85 5.25 18.36
C GLN A 2 -3.67 4.68 17.54
N TYR A 3 -3.10 5.47 16.63
CA TYR A 3 -2.01 5.05 15.73
C TYR A 3 -0.96 6.16 15.59
N THR A 4 0.32 5.80 15.68
CA THR A 4 1.46 6.71 15.50
C THR A 4 1.87 6.77 14.02
N THR A 5 1.99 7.96 13.46
CA THR A 5 2.41 8.19 12.07
C THR A 5 3.93 8.40 11.97
N LEU A 6 4.59 7.77 10.99
CA LEU A 6 6.05 7.83 10.80
C LEU A 6 6.50 8.35 9.43
N GLY A 7 5.58 8.75 8.56
CA GLY A 7 5.90 9.20 7.21
C GLY A 7 4.66 9.55 6.40
N LYS A 8 4.88 9.94 5.14
CA LYS A 8 3.83 10.25 4.17
C LYS A 8 4.23 9.78 2.77
N LEU A 9 3.24 9.49 1.93
CA LEU A 9 3.46 9.28 0.50
C LEU A 9 3.87 10.60 -0.16
N ILE A 10 4.89 10.56 -1.00
CA ILE A 10 5.35 11.73 -1.78
C ILE A 10 5.20 11.55 -3.29
N LYS A 11 4.94 10.33 -3.76
CA LYS A 11 4.71 9.99 -5.17
C LYS A 11 3.95 8.67 -5.29
N GLY A 12 3.21 8.49 -6.38
CA GLY A 12 2.50 7.24 -6.70
C GLY A 12 1.11 7.13 -6.07
N ASP A 13 0.45 8.27 -5.87
CA ASP A 13 -0.92 8.33 -5.34
C ASP A 13 -1.91 7.55 -6.23
N ASP A 14 -1.74 7.64 -7.56
CA ASP A 14 -2.51 6.87 -8.54
C ASP A 14 -2.30 5.35 -8.42
N VAL A 15 -1.10 4.93 -8.02
CA VAL A 15 -0.80 3.52 -7.75
C VAL A 15 -1.45 3.09 -6.44
N LEU A 16 -1.42 3.94 -5.40
CA LEU A 16 -2.07 3.67 -4.12
C LEU A 16 -3.60 3.52 -4.30
N GLU A 17 -4.22 4.39 -5.09
CA GLU A 17 -5.64 4.31 -5.45
C GLU A 17 -5.97 2.99 -6.15
N ARG A 18 -5.21 2.59 -7.18
CA ARG A 18 -5.39 1.30 -7.88
C ARG A 18 -5.26 0.09 -6.96
N ILE A 19 -4.37 0.16 -5.96
CA ILE A 19 -4.24 -0.91 -4.96
C ILE A 19 -5.50 -0.95 -4.08
N GLY A 20 -6.02 0.20 -3.65
CA GLY A 20 -7.27 0.32 -2.90
C GLY A 20 -8.50 -0.23 -3.64
N ASP A 21 -8.55 -0.05 -4.96
CA ASP A 21 -9.65 -0.50 -5.82
C ASP A 21 -9.56 -1.97 -6.27
N THR A 22 -8.51 -2.69 -5.85
CA THR A 22 -8.32 -4.08 -6.29
C THR A 22 -9.48 -4.96 -5.81
N PRO A 23 -10.08 -5.81 -6.66
CA PRO A 23 -11.16 -6.69 -6.24
C PRO A 23 -10.72 -7.61 -5.09
N VAL A 24 -11.51 -7.63 -4.02
CA VAL A 24 -11.27 -8.39 -2.80
C VAL A 24 -12.25 -9.54 -2.63
N THR A 25 -11.83 -10.55 -1.88
CA THR A 25 -12.65 -11.63 -1.36
C THR A 25 -12.58 -11.67 0.16
N ARG A 26 -13.38 -12.55 0.77
CA ARG A 26 -13.46 -12.74 2.21
C ARG A 26 -12.13 -13.25 2.75
N ASN A 27 -11.60 -12.60 3.78
CA ASN A 27 -10.45 -13.04 4.54
C ASN A 27 -10.85 -14.16 5.53
N SER A 28 -9.89 -14.72 6.26
CA SER A 28 -10.13 -15.80 7.23
C SER A 28 -11.02 -15.37 8.41
N MET A 29 -11.13 -14.07 8.68
CA MET A 29 -11.94 -13.48 9.75
C MET A 29 -13.34 -13.06 9.27
N GLY A 30 -13.62 -13.21 7.99
CA GLY A 30 -14.93 -12.95 7.42
C GLY A 30 -15.12 -11.57 6.78
N GLU A 31 -14.10 -10.74 6.67
CA GLU A 31 -14.17 -9.40 6.06
C GLU A 31 -13.74 -9.45 4.59
N ASN A 32 -14.35 -8.62 3.73
CA ASN A 32 -13.93 -8.49 2.33
C ASN A 32 -12.70 -7.59 2.21
N SER A 33 -11.53 -8.14 2.50
CA SER A 33 -10.26 -7.37 2.50
C SER A 33 -9.07 -8.12 1.92
N LYS A 34 -9.24 -9.36 1.42
CA LYS A 34 -8.16 -10.13 0.79
C LYS A 34 -8.18 -9.92 -0.72
N PRO A 35 -7.16 -9.33 -1.35
CA PRO A 35 -7.11 -9.19 -2.81
C PRO A 35 -7.25 -10.53 -3.53
N THR A 36 -8.09 -10.56 -4.57
CA THR A 36 -8.30 -11.74 -5.43
C THR A 36 -7.04 -12.12 -6.21
N LYS A 37 -6.24 -11.13 -6.57
CA LYS A 37 -4.88 -11.26 -7.10
C LYS A 37 -3.92 -10.64 -6.10
N ARG A 38 -2.80 -11.31 -5.83
CA ARG A 38 -1.84 -10.85 -4.83
C ARG A 38 -1.13 -9.58 -5.33
N VAL A 39 -1.23 -8.49 -4.57
CA VAL A 39 -0.37 -7.30 -4.72
C VAL A 39 0.89 -7.55 -3.91
N VAL A 40 2.05 -7.60 -4.57
CA VAL A 40 3.34 -7.98 -3.95
C VAL A 40 4.31 -6.81 -4.05
N ILE A 41 5.06 -6.56 -2.97
CA ILE A 41 6.23 -5.69 -3.00
C ILE A 41 7.41 -6.55 -3.46
N GLU A 42 7.93 -6.28 -4.65
CA GLU A 42 9.04 -7.05 -5.23
C GLU A 42 10.41 -6.60 -4.71
N SER A 43 10.57 -5.30 -4.43
CA SER A 43 11.82 -4.74 -3.88
C SER A 43 11.56 -3.45 -3.11
N VAL A 44 12.47 -3.15 -2.17
CA VAL A 44 12.49 -1.88 -1.42
C VAL A 44 13.90 -1.32 -1.48
N LYS A 45 14.03 -0.04 -1.86
CA LYS A 45 15.31 0.68 -1.90
C LYS A 45 15.25 1.90 -1.00
N ILE A 46 16.17 1.97 -0.04
CA ILE A 46 16.40 3.18 0.75
C ILE A 46 17.26 4.11 -0.10
N VAL A 47 16.79 5.35 -0.28
CA VAL A 47 17.46 6.34 -1.13
C VAL A 47 17.77 7.61 -0.33
N PRO A 48 18.82 8.36 -0.69
CA PRO A 48 19.08 9.68 -0.12
C PRO A 48 17.87 10.60 -0.31
N ALA A 49 17.53 11.41 0.71
CA ALA A 49 16.36 12.28 0.66
C ALA A 49 16.34 13.24 -0.54
N ASN A 50 17.51 13.72 -0.97
CA ASN A 50 17.67 14.61 -2.13
C ASN A 50 17.54 13.91 -3.49
N SER A 51 17.44 12.58 -3.52
CA SER A 51 17.33 11.82 -4.77
C SER A 51 15.87 11.64 -5.23
N VAL A 52 14.89 11.95 -4.38
CA VAL A 52 13.47 11.88 -4.71
C VAL A 52 12.97 13.29 -5.04
N ARG A 53 12.53 13.49 -6.29
CA ARG A 53 11.93 14.73 -6.79
C ARG A 53 10.41 14.63 -6.79
#